data_AF-A0A3A0A365-F1
#
_entry.id   AF-A0A3A0A365-F1
#
_cell.length_a   1.000
_cell.length_b   1.000
_cell.length_c   1.000
_cell.angle_alpha   90.00
_cell.angle_beta   90.00
_cell.angle_gamma   90.00
#
_symmetry.space_group_name_H-M   'P 1'
#
loop_
_entity.id
_entity.type
_entity.pdbx_description
1 polymer ?
#
loop_
_entity_poly.entity_id
_entity_poly.type
_entity_poly.pdbx_seq_one_letter_code
_entity_poly.pdbx_strand_id
1 'polypeptide(L)' 'MPVRCTLFDYWRQKEMELGRRLTIAEVARGTGLERNTIKSWLDNRTTRYDQPVIDALCRYFDVPAGMIPFIVYEPDEGEE' A
#
# COMPACT_ATOMS: atom_id res chain seq x y z
N MET A 1 0.15 -1.92 17.45
CA MET A 1 -0.73 -1.05 16.63
C MET A 1 -1.60 -1.96 15.81
N PRO A 2 -2.93 -1.87 15.94
CA PRO A 2 -3.82 -2.90 15.41
C PRO A 2 -4.03 -2.81 13.89
N VAL A 3 -3.48 -1.81 13.21
CA VAL A 3 -3.53 -1.67 11.75
C VAL A 3 -2.11 -1.57 11.21
N ARG A 4 -1.74 -2.44 10.27
CA ARG A 4 -0.44 -2.46 9.59
C ARG A 4 -0.59 -2.22 8.09
N CYS A 5 0.38 -1.52 7.52
CA CYS A 5 0.51 -1.34 6.08
C CYS A 5 1.41 -2.44 5.52
N THR A 6 0.86 -3.29 4.66
CA THR A 6 1.58 -4.36 3.94
C THR A 6 1.79 -4.01 2.47
N LEU A 7 1.83 -2.70 2.15
CA LEU A 7 2.00 -2.22 0.77
C LEU A 7 3.29 -2.75 0.14
N PHE A 8 4.36 -2.90 0.92
CA PHE A 8 5.62 -3.46 0.43
C PHE A 8 5.47 -4.89 -0.11
N ASP A 9 4.83 -5.78 0.65
CA ASP A 9 4.58 -7.16 0.23
C ASP A 9 3.65 -7.22 -0.99
N TYR A 10 2.56 -6.45 -0.97
CA TYR A 10 1.64 -6.38 -2.09
C TYR A 10 2.30 -5.85 -3.37
N TRP A 11 3.13 -4.81 -3.25
CA TRP A 11 3.89 -4.26 -4.37
C TRP A 11 4.83 -5.29 -4.97
N ARG A 12 5.58 -6.01 -4.13
CA ARG A 12 6.51 -7.05 -4.58
C ARG A 12 5.78 -8.18 -5.30
N GLN A 13 4.60 -8.56 -4.81
CA GLN A 13 3.75 -9.55 -5.50
C GLN A 13 3.32 -9.03 -6.88
N LYS A 14 2.94 -7.75 -6.99
CA LYS A 14 2.58 -7.14 -8.28
C LYS A 14 3.77 -7.05 -9.24
N GLU A 15 4.97 -6.78 -8.76
CA GLU A 15 6.19 -6.83 -9.60
C GLU A 15 6.44 -8.21 -10.20
N MET A 16 6.17 -9.27 -9.43
CA MET A 16 6.27 -10.65 -9.92
C MET A 16 5.20 -10.97 -10.97
N GLU A 17 3.96 -10.53 -10.75
CA GLU A 17 2.84 -10.71 -11.68
C GLU A 17 3.08 -9.97 -13.01
N LEU A 18 3.62 -8.75 -12.95
CA LEU A 18 3.94 -7.94 -14.13
C LEU A 18 5.23 -8.37 -14.84
N GLY A 19 6.06 -9.21 -14.22
CA GLY A 19 7.36 -9.62 -14.74
C GLY A 19 8.38 -8.48 -14.83
N ARG A 20 8.16 -7.37 -14.11
CA ARG A 20 9.07 -6.21 -14.07
C ARG A 20 9.05 -5.54 -12.71
N ARG A 21 10.16 -4.88 -12.36
CA ARG A 21 10.21 -4.02 -11.17
C ARG A 21 9.47 -2.72 -11.40
N LEU A 22 8.74 -2.27 -10.39
CA LEU A 22 8.02 -0.99 -10.36
C LEU A 22 8.82 -0.03 -9.49
N THR A 23 9.23 1.10 -10.08
CA THR A 23 9.96 2.11 -9.33
C THR A 23 9.01 3.05 -8.58
N ILE A 24 9.45 3.59 -7.44
CA ILE A 24 8.69 4.63 -6.70
C ILE A 24 8.34 5.80 -7.61
N ALA A 25 9.25 6.16 -8.53
CA ALA A 25 9.01 7.25 -9.48
C ALA A 25 7.89 6.94 -10.48
N GLU A 26 7.78 5.70 -10.95
CA GLU A 26 6.69 5.29 -11.84
C GLU A 26 5.35 5.28 -11.12
N VAL A 27 5.29 4.70 -9.92
CA VAL A 27 4.05 4.67 -9.13
C VAL A 27 3.64 6.07 -8.72
N ALA A 28 4.58 6.94 -8.35
CA ALA A 28 4.29 8.37 -8.08
C ALA A 28 3.66 9.06 -9.30
N ARG A 29 4.19 8.82 -10.50
CA ARG A 29 3.65 9.39 -11.74
C ARG A 29 2.29 8.81 -12.09
N GLY A 30 2.07 7.52 -11.86
CA GLY A 30 0.80 6.85 -12.17
C GLY A 30 -0.32 7.14 -11.16
N THR A 31 0.02 7.32 -9.89
CA THR A 31 -0.93 7.62 -8.80
C THR A 31 -1.14 9.12 -8.58
N GLY A 32 -0.20 9.97 -9.04
CA GLY A 32 -0.18 11.40 -8.73
C GLY A 32 0.27 11.72 -7.30
N LEU A 33 0.75 10.72 -6.55
CA LEU A 33 1.21 10.89 -5.17
C LEU A 33 2.66 11.36 -5.09
N GLU A 34 2.99 12.07 -4.01
CA GLU A 34 4.38 12.42 -3.73
C GLU A 34 5.22 11.17 -3.45
N ARG A 35 6.44 11.15 -3.99
CA ARG A 35 7.40 10.04 -3.79
C ARG A 35 7.67 9.77 -2.32
N ASN A 36 7.69 10.83 -1.50
CA ASN A 36 7.93 10.71 -0.07
C ASN A 36 6.76 10.05 0.67
N THR A 37 5.53 10.28 0.20
CA THR A 37 4.33 9.60 0.69
C THR A 37 4.42 8.12 0.37
N ILE A 38 4.68 7.75 -0.89
CA ILE A 38 4.83 6.33 -1.28
C ILE A 38 5.95 5.65 -0.48
N LYS A 39 7.09 6.31 -0.34
CA LYS A 39 8.22 5.79 0.44
C LYS A 39 7.82 5.56 1.92
N SER A 40 7.11 6.51 2.53
CA SER A 40 6.66 6.39 3.93
C SER A 40 5.65 5.27 4.12
N TRP A 41 4.83 4.98 3.11
CA TRP A 41 3.91 3.85 3.10
C TRP A 41 4.64 2.51 2.94
N LEU A 42 5.66 2.45 2.08
CA LEU A 42 6.52 1.27 1.89
C LEU A 42 7.36 0.96 3.13
N ASP A 43 7.92 1.99 3.78
CA ASP A 43 8.73 1.86 5.00
C ASP A 43 7.86 1.57 6.25
N ASN A 44 6.54 1.42 6.09
CA ASN A 44 5.57 1.23 7.18
C ASN A 44 5.68 2.29 8.30
N ARG A 45 6.07 3.52 7.93
CA ARG A 45 6.20 4.67 8.85
C ARG A 45 4.93 5.52 8.92
N THR A 46 3.94 5.18 8.12
CA THR A 46 2.70 5.93 8.00
C THR A 46 1.70 5.48 9.07
N THR A 47 1.35 6.38 9.98
CA THR A 47 0.30 6.16 10.99
C THR A 47 -1.06 6.70 10.56
N ARG A 48 -1.08 7.53 9.50
CA ARG A 48 -2.27 8.18 8.98
C ARG A 48 -2.58 7.65 7.58
N TYR A 49 -3.72 6.98 7.46
CA TYR A 49 -4.20 6.45 6.19
C TYR A 49 -5.21 7.43 5.57
N ASP A 50 -4.78 8.21 4.58
CA ASP A 50 -5.64 9.15 3.89
C ASP A 50 -6.42 8.46 2.75
N GLN A 51 -7.74 8.64 2.74
CA GLN A 51 -8.64 8.13 1.72
C GLN A 51 -8.19 8.44 0.27
N PRO A 52 -7.73 9.65 -0.10
CA PRO A 52 -7.25 9.91 -1.46
C PRO A 52 -5.99 9.11 -1.82
N VAL A 53 -5.14 8.78 -0.84
CA VAL A 53 -3.92 7.98 -1.07
C VAL A 53 -4.28 6.53 -1.33
N ILE A 54 -5.18 5.97 -0.52
CA ILE A 54 -5.70 4.61 -0.70
C ILE A 54 -6.38 4.47 -2.07
N ASP A 55 -7.28 5.40 -2.41
CA ASP A 55 -8.01 5.38 -3.68
C ASP A 55 -7.05 5.43 -4.88
N ALA A 56 -6.04 6.31 -4.85
CA ALA A 56 -5.03 6.41 -5.90
C ALA A 56 -4.22 5.12 -6.06
N LEU A 57 -3.80 4.49 -4.95
CA LEU A 57 -3.08 3.22 -4.97
C LEU A 57 -3.96 2.08 -5.48
N CYS A 58 -5.21 1.98 -5.00
CA CYS A 58 -6.17 0.96 -5.45
C CYS A 58 -6.42 1.07 -6.95
N ARG A 59 -6.63 2.28 -7.48
CA ARG A 59 -6.80 2.52 -8.92
C ARG A 59 -5.56 2.15 -9.73
N TYR A 60 -4.38 2.48 -9.22
CA TYR A 60 -3.13 2.18 -9.92
C TYR A 60 -2.85 0.67 -9.99
N PHE A 61 -3.13 -0.07 -8.91
CA PHE A 61 -2.92 -1.51 -8.85
C PHE A 61 -4.12 -2.34 -9.32
N ASP A 62 -5.14 -1.69 -9.87
CA ASP A 62 -6.40 -2.30 -10.31
C ASP A 62 -7.01 -3.22 -9.24
N VAL A 63 -7.09 -2.70 -8.02
CA VAL A 63 -7.63 -3.44 -6.87
C VAL A 63 -9.15 -3.55 -7.01
N PRO A 64 -9.73 -4.76 -6.92
CA PRO A 64 -11.18 -4.95 -7.01
C PRO A 64 -11.91 -4.28 -5.85
N ALA A 65 -13.18 -3.93 -6.06
CA ALA A 65 -14.03 -3.35 -5.03
C ALA A 65 -14.18 -4.32 -3.83
N GLY A 66 -13.98 -3.80 -2.62
CA GLY A 66 -14.08 -4.58 -1.39
C GLY A 66 -12.85 -4.41 -0.51
N MET A 67 -12.07 -5.48 -0.36
CA MET A 67 -10.93 -5.53 0.54
C MET A 67 -9.70 -4.81 -0.03
N ILE A 68 -9.05 -4.00 0.80
CA ILE A 68 -7.79 -3.34 0.45
C ILE A 68 -6.64 -4.31 0.81
N PRO A 69 -5.89 -4.85 -0.17
CA PRO A 69 -4.95 -5.95 0.08
C PRO A 69 -3.69 -5.53 0.85
N PHE A 70 -3.43 -4.22 0.95
CA PHE A 70 -2.23 -3.67 1.59
C PHE A 70 -2.49 -3.02 2.96
N ILE A 71 -3.70 -3.15 3.51
CA ILE A 71 -4.05 -2.67 4.86
C ILE A 71 -4.63 -3.86 5.65
N VAL A 72 -3.97 -4.23 6.73
CA VAL A 72 -4.37 -5.38 7.56
C VAL A 72 -4.69 -4.90 8.97
N TYR A 73 -5.81 -5.38 9.51
CA TYR A 73 -6.15 -5.22 10.92
C TYR A 73 -5.77 -6.49 11.67
N GLU A 74 -4.85 -6.38 12.62
CA GLU A 74 -4.45 -7.44 13.54
C GLU A 74 -4.75 -6.93 14.95
N PRO A 75 -5.87 -7.34 15.57
CA PRO A 75 -6.09 -7.01 16.98
C PRO A 75 -4.92 -7.60 17.79
N ASP A 76 -4.41 -6.84 18.77
CA ASP A 76 -3.64 -7.43 19.85
C ASP A 76 -4.61 -8.44 20.48
N GLU A 77 -4.44 -9.73 20.21
CA GLU A 77 -5.12 -10.78 20.95
C GLU A 77 -4.77 -10.52 22.41
N GLY A 78 -5.73 -9.96 23.15
CA GLY A 78 -5.64 -9.92 24.59
C GLY A 78 -5.51 -11.37 25.04
N GLU A 79 -4.35 -11.71 25.60
CA GLU A 79 -4.17 -12.88 26.43
C GLU A 79 -5.40 -13.00 27.36
N GLU A 80 -6.20 -14.05 27.15
CA GLU A 80 -7.28 -14.47 28.05
C GLU A 80 -6.72 -14.95 29.39
#